data_AF-A0A853XFA1-F1
#
_entry.id   AF-A0A853XFA1-F1
#
_cell.length_a   1.000
_cell.length_b   1.000
_cell.length_c   1.000
_cell.angle_alpha   90.00
_cell.angle_beta   90.00
_cell.angle_gamma   90.00
#
_symmetry.space_group_name_H-M   'P 1'
#
loop_
_entity.id
_entity.type
_entity.pdbx_description
1 polymer ?
#
loop_
_entity_poly.entity_id
_entity_poly.type
_entity_poly.pdbx_seq_one_letter_code
_entity_poly.pdbx_strand_id
1 'polypeptide(L)'
;MTCQNCNIRPATLHYTKVINEKKAEVHLCEQCAEQSGYTSFFQSSQSNFSFHDLFAGLLHGESTMFEEEKSGFSNTSILRCPNCKMTYEQLTKVGRFGCASCYDTFKEHLKPLLKRLHGGHTDHCGKIPKRIEGNIHLKKELDELKLILKQYVQKEEFEKAAEVRDKIRNLETQLSEHREGE
;
A
#
# COMPACT_ATOMS: atom_id res chain seq x y z
N MET A 1 -23.55 19.47 30.18
CA MET A 1 -22.94 20.76 29.77
C MET A 1 -23.78 21.35 28.65
N THR A 2 -24.18 22.61 28.75
CA THR A 2 -25.04 23.29 27.76
C THR A 2 -24.18 23.91 26.66
N CYS A 3 -24.71 24.00 25.44
CA CYS A 3 -24.06 24.64 24.31
C CYS A 3 -23.72 26.10 24.61
N GLN A 4 -22.45 26.49 24.48
CA GLN A 4 -21.98 27.85 24.78
C GLN A 4 -22.55 28.92 23.83
N ASN A 5 -22.94 28.55 22.62
CA ASN A 5 -23.49 29.49 21.64
C ASN A 5 -24.98 29.81 21.87
N CYS A 6 -25.84 28.79 21.98
CA CYS A 6 -27.29 29.01 22.15
C CYS A 6 -27.77 28.94 23.60
N ASN A 7 -27.01 28.37 24.53
CA ASN A 7 -27.37 28.16 25.94
C ASN A 7 -28.72 27.44 26.20
N ILE A 8 -29.30 26.80 25.17
CA ILE A 8 -30.60 26.13 25.25
C ILE A 8 -30.45 24.61 25.20
N ARG A 9 -29.54 24.11 24.35
CA ARG A 9 -29.38 22.67 24.06
C ARG A 9 -28.17 22.08 24.77
N PRO A 10 -28.16 20.77 25.08
CA PRO A 10 -26.96 20.11 25.55
C PRO A 10 -25.84 20.19 24.50
N ALA A 11 -24.61 20.39 24.95
CA ALA A 11 -23.43 20.30 24.10
C ALA A 11 -23.20 18.82 23.74
N THR A 12 -23.06 18.55 22.45
CA THR A 12 -22.81 17.22 21.88
C THR A 12 -21.46 17.15 21.18
N LEU A 13 -20.83 18.29 20.94
CA LEU A 13 -19.53 18.42 20.28
C LEU A 13 -18.56 19.19 21.16
N HIS A 14 -17.40 18.59 21.41
CA HIS A 14 -16.31 19.13 22.22
C HIS A 14 -15.04 19.14 21.38
N TYR A 15 -14.42 20.30 21.17
CA TYR A 15 -13.13 20.37 20.49
C TYR A 15 -12.19 21.39 21.17
N THR A 16 -10.90 21.09 21.10
CA THR A 16 -9.83 21.90 21.70
C THR A 16 -8.98 22.47 20.58
N LYS A 17 -8.87 23.80 20.52
CA LYS A 17 -7.99 24.49 19.57
C LYS A 17 -6.73 24.97 20.31
N VAL A 18 -5.56 24.67 19.75
CA VAL A 18 -4.28 25.19 20.25
C VAL A 18 -3.82 26.28 19.29
N ILE A 19 -3.75 27.52 19.76
CA ILE A 19 -3.18 28.64 19.00
C ILE A 19 -2.11 29.28 19.87
N ASN A 20 -0.86 29.37 19.37
CA ASN A 20 0.28 29.95 20.09
C ASN A 20 0.40 29.38 21.52
N GLU A 21 0.39 28.05 21.63
CA GLU A 21 0.51 27.28 22.89
C GLU A 21 -0.63 27.45 23.90
N LYS A 22 -1.65 28.27 23.58
CA LYS A 22 -2.84 28.42 24.42
C LYS A 22 -3.94 27.49 23.93
N LYS A 23 -4.45 26.67 24.86
CA LYS A 23 -5.58 25.77 24.63
C LYS A 23 -6.89 26.52 24.88
N ALA A 24 -7.75 26.55 23.87
CA ALA A 24 -9.12 27.04 23.98
C ALA A 24 -10.09 25.88 23.75
N GLU A 25 -10.99 25.64 24.70
CA GLU A 25 -11.99 24.57 24.63
C GLU A 25 -13.37 25.17 24.36
N VAL A 26 -14.08 24.55 23.41
CA VAL A 26 -15.41 25.03 23.00
C VAL A 26 -16.39 23.86 23.01
N HIS A 27 -17.61 24.14 23.49
CA HIS A 27 -18.67 23.14 23.68
C HIS A 27 -19.96 23.60 22.99
N LEU A 28 -20.36 22.91 21.93
CA LEU A 28 -21.49 23.29 21.08
C LEU A 28 -22.50 22.15 20.95
N CYS A 29 -23.76 22.52 20.73
CA CYS A 29 -24.77 21.58 20.23
C CYS A 29 -24.61 21.40 18.71
N GLU A 30 -25.13 20.29 18.18
CA GLU A 30 -25.09 19.92 16.76
C GLU A 30 -25.43 21.10 15.81
N GLN A 31 -26.58 21.75 16.00
CA GLN A 31 -27.00 22.85 15.12
C GLN A 31 -26.07 24.08 15.20
N CYS A 32 -25.56 24.42 16.39
CA CYS A 32 -24.65 25.55 16.51
C CYS A 32 -23.27 25.22 15.94
N ALA A 33 -22.82 23.96 16.06
CA ALA A 33 -21.59 23.52 15.42
C ALA A 33 -21.68 23.63 13.89
N GLU A 34 -22.85 23.32 13.33
CA GLU A 34 -23.13 23.41 11.88
C GLU A 34 -23.13 24.87 11.40
N GLN A 35 -23.84 25.75 12.11
CA GLN A 35 -23.90 27.18 11.78
C GLN A 35 -22.56 27.91 11.94
N SER A 36 -21.75 27.52 12.94
CA SER A 36 -20.46 28.15 13.19
C SER A 36 -19.33 27.65 12.27
N GLY A 37 -19.62 26.70 11.36
CA GLY A 37 -18.61 26.11 10.49
C GLY A 37 -17.57 25.26 11.25
N TYR A 38 -17.86 24.86 12.49
CA TYR A 38 -17.05 23.88 13.20
C TYR A 38 -17.32 22.48 12.68
N THR A 39 -18.54 22.22 12.23
CA THR A 39 -18.74 21.09 11.35
C THR A 39 -17.90 21.28 10.10
N SER A 40 -17.75 22.46 9.50
CA SER A 40 -16.79 22.66 8.38
C SER A 40 -15.32 22.42 8.70
N PHE A 41 -14.90 22.09 9.93
CA PHE A 41 -13.55 21.55 10.23
C PHE A 41 -13.53 20.01 10.27
N PHE A 42 -14.68 19.38 10.51
CA PHE A 42 -14.93 17.92 10.46
C PHE A 42 -15.69 17.47 9.19
N GLN A 43 -16.26 18.44 8.46
CA GLN A 43 -16.99 18.47 7.19
C GLN A 43 -16.27 19.46 6.23
N SER A 44 -15.05 19.91 6.54
CA SER A 44 -14.06 20.32 5.53
C SER A 44 -13.59 19.11 4.73
N SER A 45 -14.52 18.24 4.36
CA SER A 45 -14.59 17.68 3.02
C SER A 45 -14.74 18.76 1.93
N GLN A 46 -14.69 20.06 2.26
CA GLN A 46 -14.45 21.16 1.30
C GLN A 46 -12.99 21.63 1.22
N SER A 47 -12.03 20.91 1.79
CA SER A 47 -11.00 20.42 0.88
C SER A 47 -11.52 19.08 0.40
N ASN A 48 -11.96 19.02 -0.85
CA ASN A 48 -12.23 17.75 -1.53
C ASN A 48 -10.87 17.03 -1.69
N PHE A 49 -10.20 16.69 -0.60
CA PHE A 49 -9.17 15.67 -0.61
C PHE A 49 -9.92 14.36 -0.49
N SER A 50 -10.49 13.91 -1.61
CA SER A 50 -10.87 12.52 -1.70
C SER A 50 -9.62 11.67 -1.49
N PHE A 51 -9.78 10.47 -0.95
CA PHE A 51 -8.72 9.45 -0.99
C PHE A 51 -8.17 9.30 -2.42
N HIS A 52 -9.03 9.49 -3.42
CA HIS A 52 -8.67 9.50 -4.82
C HIS A 52 -7.74 10.67 -5.19
N ASP A 53 -7.97 11.88 -4.69
CA ASP A 53 -7.12 13.04 -4.97
C ASP A 53 -5.73 12.89 -4.32
N LEU A 54 -5.68 12.29 -3.12
CA LEU A 54 -4.42 11.93 -2.45
C LEU A 54 -3.65 10.87 -3.25
N PHE A 55 -4.33 9.81 -3.68
CA PHE A 55 -3.72 8.75 -4.47
C PHE A 55 -3.25 9.25 -5.85
N ALA A 56 -4.06 10.11 -6.49
CA ALA A 56 -3.69 10.80 -7.71
C ALA A 56 -2.43 11.65 -7.50
N GLY A 57 -2.39 12.51 -6.47
CA GLY A 57 -1.21 13.34 -6.18
C GLY A 57 0.06 12.51 -5.94
N LEU A 58 -0.07 11.36 -5.29
CA LEU A 58 1.04 10.44 -5.05
C LEU A 58 1.57 9.79 -6.35
N LEU A 59 0.67 9.46 -7.29
CA LEU A 59 1.00 8.92 -8.61
C LEU A 59 1.66 9.96 -9.52
N HIS A 60 1.22 11.23 -9.46
CA HIS A 60 1.76 12.28 -10.33
C HIS A 60 3.21 12.65 -9.99
N GLY A 61 3.65 12.46 -8.74
CA GLY A 61 5.03 12.74 -8.30
C GLY A 61 6.11 11.87 -8.98
N GLU A 62 5.72 10.88 -9.79
CA GLU A 62 6.64 10.02 -10.55
C GLU A 62 6.85 10.50 -11.99
N SER A 63 6.01 11.42 -12.49
CA SER A 63 6.02 11.85 -13.89
C SER A 63 7.24 12.72 -14.25
N THR A 64 8.00 13.21 -13.27
CA THR A 64 9.14 14.11 -13.49
C THR A 64 10.51 13.42 -13.39
N MET A 65 10.56 12.08 -13.35
CA MET A 65 11.83 11.33 -13.25
C MET A 65 12.03 10.32 -14.40
N PHE A 66 11.15 10.29 -15.41
CA PHE A 66 11.20 9.33 -16.52
C PHE A 66 11.14 9.98 -17.92
N GLU A 67 11.67 11.18 -18.06
CA GLU A 67 12.24 11.67 -19.32
C GLU A 67 13.68 12.06 -18.94
N GLU A 68 14.73 11.37 -19.38
CA GLU A 68 15.19 11.31 -20.76
C GLU A 68 15.96 10.00 -21.02
N GLU A 69 15.52 9.20 -22.00
CA GLU A 69 16.42 8.71 -23.04
C GLU A 69 15.64 8.63 -24.35
N LYS A 70 15.89 9.60 -25.23
CA LYS A 70 15.44 9.59 -26.61
C LYS A 70 16.14 8.45 -27.35
N SER A 71 15.43 7.38 -27.67
CA SER A 71 15.79 6.54 -28.81
C SER A 71 14.56 5.91 -29.46
N GLY A 72 14.43 6.15 -30.77
CA GLY A 72 13.83 5.24 -31.74
C GLY A 72 12.32 4.98 -31.65
N PHE A 73 11.59 5.54 -32.61
CA PHE A 73 10.39 4.97 -33.23
C PHE A 73 9.99 3.58 -32.71
N SER A 74 9.03 3.53 -31.79
CA SER A 74 8.15 2.36 -31.65
C SER A 74 6.75 2.87 -31.40
N ASN A 75 5.77 2.27 -32.08
CA ASN A 75 4.36 2.47 -31.82
C ASN A 75 4.09 2.29 -30.33
N THR A 76 4.02 3.38 -29.58
CA THR A 76 3.69 3.34 -28.17
C THR A 76 2.20 3.05 -28.08
N SER A 77 1.85 1.75 -28.15
CA SER A 77 0.52 1.29 -27.85
C SER A 77 0.22 1.75 -26.43
N ILE A 78 -0.61 2.78 -26.31
CA ILE A 78 -1.02 3.34 -25.02
C ILE A 78 -1.54 2.18 -24.19
N LEU A 79 -0.87 1.87 -23.08
CA LEU A 79 -1.25 0.77 -22.20
C LEU A 79 -2.68 1.02 -21.68
N ARG A 80 -3.59 0.12 -22.06
CA ARG A 80 -5.02 0.21 -21.75
C ARG A 80 -5.48 -1.06 -21.07
N CYS A 81 -6.34 -0.90 -20.07
CA CYS A 81 -6.99 -2.04 -19.43
C CYS A 81 -7.82 -2.81 -20.47
N PRO A 82 -7.65 -4.13 -20.62
CA PRO A 82 -8.37 -4.90 -21.62
C PRO A 82 -9.90 -4.89 -21.39
N ASN A 83 -10.33 -4.78 -20.13
CA ASN A 83 -11.73 -4.80 -19.73
C ASN A 83 -12.40 -3.41 -19.81
N CYS A 84 -11.96 -2.43 -19.01
CA CYS A 84 -12.60 -1.10 -18.96
C CYS A 84 -11.97 -0.04 -19.90
N LYS A 85 -10.93 -0.40 -20.66
CA LYS A 85 -10.19 0.48 -21.61
C LYS A 85 -9.51 1.71 -21.02
N MET A 86 -9.57 1.89 -19.69
CA MET A 86 -8.87 2.97 -18.99
C MET A 86 -7.37 2.93 -19.29
N THR A 87 -6.75 4.09 -19.47
CA THR A 87 -5.28 4.23 -19.64
C THR A 87 -4.59 4.46 -18.30
N TYR A 88 -3.26 4.32 -18.27
CA TYR A 88 -2.49 4.67 -17.08
C TYR A 88 -2.61 6.15 -16.70
N GLU A 89 -2.58 7.07 -17.67
CA GLU A 89 -2.78 8.51 -17.41
C GLU A 89 -4.15 8.83 -16.82
N GLN A 90 -5.19 8.11 -17.21
CA GLN A 90 -6.52 8.27 -16.62
C GLN A 90 -6.55 7.73 -15.19
N LEU A 91 -5.85 6.63 -14.91
CA LEU A 91 -5.68 6.10 -13.55
C LEU A 91 -5.00 7.13 -12.65
N THR A 92 -3.90 7.75 -13.10
CA THR A 92 -3.16 8.74 -12.30
C THR A 92 -3.99 10.00 -12.06
N LYS A 93 -4.75 10.47 -13.05
CA LYS A 93 -5.65 11.63 -12.91
C LYS A 93 -6.82 11.38 -11.96
N VAL A 94 -7.49 10.23 -12.08
CA VAL A 94 -8.69 9.93 -11.30
C VAL A 94 -8.36 9.35 -9.94
N GLY A 95 -7.19 8.74 -9.78
CA GLY A 95 -6.76 8.16 -8.51
C GLY A 95 -7.58 6.95 -8.07
N ARG A 96 -8.11 6.17 -9.03
CA ARG A 96 -8.83 4.91 -8.73
C ARG A 96 -8.80 3.92 -9.88
N PHE A 97 -8.83 2.63 -9.55
CA PHE A 97 -9.01 1.57 -10.53
C PHE A 97 -10.44 1.56 -11.10
N GLY A 98 -10.56 1.30 -12.40
CA GLY A 98 -11.85 1.21 -13.08
C GLY A 98 -12.50 -0.17 -12.99
N CYS A 99 -11.70 -1.24 -12.87
CA CYS A 99 -12.17 -2.61 -12.71
C CYS A 99 -11.08 -3.50 -12.11
N ALA A 100 -11.40 -4.77 -11.83
CA ALA A 100 -10.47 -5.73 -11.20
C ALA A 100 -9.16 -5.94 -12.01
N SER A 101 -9.24 -5.96 -13.35
CA SER A 101 -8.06 -6.17 -14.20
C SER A 101 -7.15 -4.96 -14.31
N CYS A 102 -7.54 -3.79 -13.79
CA CYS A 102 -6.69 -2.59 -13.85
C CYS A 102 -5.40 -2.79 -13.03
N TYR A 103 -5.47 -3.45 -11.88
CA TYR A 103 -4.28 -3.69 -11.06
C TYR A 103 -3.26 -4.50 -11.85
N ASP A 104 -3.66 -5.65 -12.41
CA ASP A 104 -2.75 -6.51 -13.18
C ASP A 104 -2.20 -5.83 -14.44
N THR A 105 -2.99 -4.97 -15.07
CA THR A 105 -2.57 -4.23 -16.26
C THR A 105 -1.48 -3.20 -15.91
N PHE A 106 -1.63 -2.49 -14.80
CA PHE A 106 -0.77 -1.36 -14.44
C PHE A 106 0.27 -1.69 -13.35
N LYS A 107 0.31 -2.93 -12.84
CA LYS A 107 1.16 -3.33 -11.70
C LYS A 107 2.62 -2.95 -11.85
N GLU A 108 3.19 -3.08 -13.05
CA GLU A 108 4.60 -2.76 -13.30
C GLU A 108 4.89 -1.26 -13.10
N HIS A 109 3.96 -0.40 -13.51
CA HIS A 109 4.05 1.04 -13.27
C HIS A 109 3.76 1.42 -11.81
N LEU A 110 3.01 0.60 -11.07
CA LEU A 110 2.69 0.84 -9.66
C LEU A 110 3.79 0.37 -8.69
N LYS A 111 4.67 -0.56 -9.10
CA LYS A 111 5.71 -1.13 -8.24
C LYS A 111 6.63 -0.06 -7.59
N PRO A 112 7.17 0.93 -8.30
CA PRO A 112 8.01 1.97 -7.69
C PRO A 112 7.27 2.75 -6.60
N LEU A 113 6.02 3.13 -6.87
CA LEU A 113 5.17 3.80 -5.90
C LEU A 113 4.91 2.95 -4.67
N LEU A 114 4.51 1.69 -4.87
CA LEU A 114 4.21 0.77 -3.78
C LEU A 114 5.44 0.54 -2.90
N LYS A 115 6.63 0.38 -3.50
CA LYS A 115 7.89 0.31 -2.74
C LYS A 115 8.10 1.55 -1.90
N ARG A 116 7.91 2.76 -2.44
CA ARG A 116 8.08 4.00 -1.69
C ARG A 116 7.11 4.12 -0.51
N LEU A 117 5.84 3.76 -0.71
CA LEU A 117 4.82 3.82 0.35
C LEU A 117 5.00 2.77 1.44
N HIS A 118 5.34 1.55 1.06
CA HIS A 118 5.39 0.39 1.96
C HIS A 118 6.82 0.07 2.43
N GLY A 119 7.71 1.07 2.50
CA GLY A 119 9.06 0.89 3.08
C GLY A 119 9.96 -0.08 2.30
N GLY A 120 9.80 -0.15 0.99
CA GLY A 120 10.56 -1.01 0.07
C GLY A 120 9.84 -2.30 -0.32
N HIS A 121 8.70 -2.61 0.31
CA HIS A 121 7.95 -3.83 0.06
C HIS A 121 6.91 -3.67 -1.06
N THR A 122 6.87 -4.62 -2.00
CA THR A 122 5.81 -4.73 -3.03
C THR A 122 4.74 -5.74 -2.66
N ASP A 123 5.03 -6.60 -1.68
CA ASP A 123 4.23 -7.77 -1.36
C ASP A 123 3.90 -7.76 0.13
N HIS A 124 2.62 -7.94 0.45
CA HIS A 124 2.15 -8.00 1.82
C HIS A 124 2.24 -9.45 2.34
N CYS A 125 3.19 -9.68 3.25
CA CYS A 125 3.44 -11.00 3.83
C CYS A 125 2.54 -11.36 5.04
N GLY A 126 1.65 -10.46 5.48
CA GLY A 126 0.77 -10.70 6.63
C GLY A 126 1.45 -10.53 8.00
N LYS A 127 0.65 -10.61 9.06
CA LYS A 127 1.15 -10.71 10.44
C LYS A 127 1.52 -12.15 10.74
N ILE A 128 2.72 -12.34 11.29
CA ILE A 128 3.24 -13.64 11.69
C ILE A 128 3.05 -13.80 13.19
N PRO A 129 2.25 -14.78 13.67
CA PRO A 129 2.15 -15.06 15.10
C PRO A 129 3.50 -15.53 15.67
N LYS A 130 3.90 -15.03 16.85
CA LYS A 130 5.17 -15.38 17.52
C LYS A 130 5.43 -16.88 17.64
N ARG A 131 4.38 -17.69 17.81
CA ARG A 131 4.48 -19.17 17.87
C ARG A 131 4.97 -19.83 16.57
N ILE A 132 4.95 -19.12 15.44
CA ILE A 132 5.34 -19.63 14.10
C ILE A 132 6.68 -18.99 13.65
N GLU A 133 7.25 -18.10 14.47
CA GLU A 133 8.39 -17.26 14.10
C GLU A 133 9.66 -18.07 13.75
N GLY A 134 9.85 -19.25 14.37
CA GLY A 134 11.00 -20.13 14.09
C GLY A 134 10.95 -20.84 12.72
N ASN A 135 9.77 -21.26 12.26
CA ASN A 135 9.63 -22.08 11.05
C ASN A 135 9.50 -21.26 9.75
N ILE A 136 9.22 -19.95 9.85
CA ILE A 136 8.99 -19.11 8.67
C ILE A 136 10.28 -18.71 7.99
N HIS A 137 11.35 -18.43 8.75
CA HIS A 137 12.66 -18.19 8.17
C HIS A 137 13.10 -19.39 7.32
N LEU A 138 12.99 -20.59 7.89
CA LEU A 138 13.30 -21.84 7.21
C LEU A 138 12.42 -22.08 5.97
N LYS A 139 11.11 -21.79 6.04
CA LYS A 139 10.22 -21.87 4.87
C LYS A 139 10.61 -20.90 3.75
N LYS A 140 10.96 -19.65 4.09
CA LYS A 140 11.40 -18.66 3.09
C LYS A 140 12.71 -19.07 2.43
N GLU A 141 13.67 -19.49 3.23
CA GLU A 141 14.96 -20.00 2.74
C GLU A 141 14.75 -21.21 1.81
N LEU A 142 13.82 -22.10 2.15
CA LEU A 142 13.45 -23.25 1.33
C LEU A 142 12.81 -22.83 -0.01
N ASP A 143 11.92 -21.83 -0.01
CA ASP A 143 11.32 -21.29 -1.24
C ASP A 143 12.36 -20.61 -2.14
N GLU A 144 13.30 -19.87 -1.56
CA GLU A 144 14.43 -19.26 -2.27
C GLU A 144 15.34 -20.33 -2.89
N LEU A 145 15.73 -21.35 -2.12
CA LEU A 145 16.55 -22.46 -2.61
C LEU A 145 15.87 -23.22 -3.75
N LYS A 146 14.54 -23.40 -3.70
CA LYS A 146 13.77 -24.02 -4.80
C LYS A 146 13.83 -23.18 -6.08
N LEU A 147 13.77 -21.86 -5.96
CA LEU A 147 13.89 -20.95 -7.10
C LEU A 147 15.31 -20.99 -7.68
N ILE A 148 16.33 -20.99 -6.83
CA ILE A 148 17.75 -21.11 -7.23
C ILE A 148 17.99 -22.47 -7.92
N LEU A 149 17.46 -23.57 -7.38
CA LEU A 149 17.56 -24.89 -7.99
C LEU A 149 17.00 -24.87 -9.41
N LYS A 150 15.82 -24.29 -9.61
CA LYS A 150 15.20 -24.16 -10.94
C LYS A 150 16.09 -23.36 -11.90
N GLN A 151 16.74 -22.31 -11.43
CA GLN A 151 17.68 -21.53 -12.24
C GLN A 151 18.92 -22.33 -12.64
N TYR A 152 19.53 -23.09 -11.71
CA TYR A 152 20.69 -23.93 -12.04
C TYR A 152 20.35 -25.05 -13.01
N VAL A 153 19.18 -25.69 -12.86
CA VAL A 153 18.69 -26.69 -13.83
C VAL A 153 18.48 -26.07 -15.21
N GLN A 154 17.88 -24.87 -15.29
CA GLN A 154 17.71 -24.16 -16.56
C GLN A 154 19.02 -23.75 -17.23
N LYS A 155 20.07 -23.54 -16.46
CA LYS A 155 21.43 -23.21 -16.94
C LYS A 155 22.31 -24.44 -17.17
N GLU A 156 21.77 -25.65 -16.99
CA GLU A 156 22.52 -26.91 -17.08
C GLU A 156 23.72 -27.02 -16.11
N GLU A 157 23.70 -26.24 -15.02
CA GLU A 157 24.73 -26.28 -13.97
C GLU A 157 24.40 -27.40 -12.95
N PHE A 158 24.48 -28.66 -13.40
CA PHE A 158 23.99 -29.80 -12.63
C PHE A 158 24.72 -30.06 -11.30
N GLU A 159 26.01 -29.73 -11.22
CA GLU A 159 26.80 -29.86 -9.98
C GLU A 159 26.27 -28.92 -8.88
N LYS A 160 26.10 -27.64 -9.21
CA LYS A 160 25.49 -26.65 -8.30
C LYS A 160 24.03 -26.98 -7.99
N ALA A 161 23.27 -27.48 -8.97
CA ALA A 161 21.91 -27.95 -8.74
C ALA A 161 21.87 -29.11 -7.72
N ALA A 162 22.83 -30.04 -7.78
CA ALA A 162 22.93 -31.13 -6.81
C ALA A 162 23.24 -30.60 -5.40
N GLU A 163 24.19 -29.66 -5.25
CA GLU A 163 24.48 -29.03 -3.96
C GLU A 163 23.24 -28.33 -3.35
N VAL A 164 22.51 -27.56 -4.17
CA VAL A 164 21.29 -26.86 -3.71
C VAL A 164 20.19 -27.86 -3.37
N ARG A 165 20.04 -28.94 -4.15
CA ARG A 165 19.06 -30.01 -3.85
C ARG A 165 19.35 -30.66 -2.50
N ASP A 166 20.61 -30.93 -2.20
CA ASP A 166 20.98 -31.58 -0.94
C ASP A 166 20.80 -30.62 0.25
N LYS A 167 21.05 -29.31 0.06
CA LYS A 167 20.67 -28.26 1.04
C LYS A 167 19.16 -28.21 1.29
N ILE A 168 18.34 -28.28 0.24
CA ILE A 168 16.87 -28.32 0.36
C ILE A 168 16.45 -29.53 1.20
N ARG A 169 16.99 -30.73 0.93
CA ARG A 169 16.66 -31.93 1.69
C ARG A 169 16.99 -31.80 3.18
N ASN A 170 18.17 -31.28 3.51
CA ASN A 170 18.57 -31.07 4.91
C ASN A 170 17.59 -30.13 5.63
N LEU A 171 17.25 -29.02 4.98
CA LEU A 171 16.34 -28.01 5.53
C LEU A 171 14.90 -28.55 5.66
N GLU A 172 14.45 -29.41 4.74
CA GLU A 172 13.19 -30.15 4.84
C GLU A 172 13.17 -31.11 6.04
N THR A 173 14.27 -31.82 6.30
CA THR A 173 14.41 -32.72 7.46
C THR A 173 14.34 -31.94 8.78
N GLN A 174 15.06 -30.82 8.88
CA GLN A 174 15.02 -29.95 10.07
C GLN A 174 13.60 -29.42 10.34
N LEU A 175 12.86 -29.08 9.27
CA LEU A 175 11.46 -28.65 9.36
C LEU A 175 10.50 -29.78 9.77
N SER A 176 10.80 -31.05 9.48
CA SER A 176 10.01 -32.20 9.92
C SER A 176 10.29 -32.57 11.38
N GLU A 177 11.55 -32.59 11.80
CA GLU A 177 11.95 -32.95 13.17
C GLU A 177 11.40 -31.94 14.20
N HIS A 178 11.34 -30.65 13.82
CA HIS A 178 10.75 -29.61 14.66
C HIS A 178 9.22 -29.70 14.83
N ARG A 179 8.51 -30.50 14.01
CA ARG A 179 7.06 -30.69 14.12
C ARG A 179 6.66 -31.87 15.01
N GLU A 180 7.57 -32.80 15.30
CA GLU A 180 7.30 -33.99 16.12
C GLU A 180 7.53 -33.76 17.62
N GLY A 181 8.10 -32.60 18.00
CA GLY A 181 8.38 -32.22 19.39
C GLY A 181 7.41 -31.22 20.02
N GLU A 182 6.27 -30.93 19.38
CA GLU A 182 5.16 -30.11 19.92
C GLU A 182 3.94 -30.97 20.28
#